data_AF-A0A379FWA5-F1
#
_entry.id   AF-A0A379FWA5-F1
#
_cell.length_a   1.000
_cell.length_b   1.000
_cell.length_c   1.000
_cell.angle_alpha   90.00
_cell.angle_beta   90.00
_cell.angle_gamma   90.00
#
_symmetry.space_group_name_H-M   'P 1'
#
loop_
_entity.id
_entity.type
_entity.pdbx_description
1 polymer ?
#
loop_
_entity_poly.entity_id
_entity_poly.type
_entity_poly.pdbx_seq_one_letter_code
_entity_poly.pdbx_strand_id
1 'polypeptide(L)'
;MAIHYLVEGETWQEFLRHNALNFRRALLSYRDGAKVHLGTRPSAEQYATVEKQLQFMIDSGFSLKSGLYAVSAVGHFTLGSVLEQQEHLAAMGERDVEQDGAMPLLLKEAIQIMDNDDGTEAFLFGFRITYSRL
;
A
#
# COMPACT_ATOMS: atom_id res chain seq x y z
N MET A 1 4.85 10.08 -7.77
CA MET A 1 4.99 9.09 -6.67
C MET A 1 5.50 9.84 -5.46
N ALA A 2 4.87 9.76 -4.29
CA ALA A 2 5.49 10.31 -3.09
C ALA A 2 6.71 9.45 -2.76
N ILE A 3 7.87 10.04 -2.97
CA ILE A 3 9.17 9.44 -2.75
C ILE A 3 9.44 9.50 -1.25
N HIS A 4 9.71 8.35 -0.63
CA HIS A 4 10.34 8.35 0.67
C HIS A 4 11.85 8.51 0.49
N TYR A 5 12.38 9.59 1.05
CA TYR A 5 13.82 9.82 1.16
C TYR A 5 14.36 9.01 2.33
N LEU A 6 15.46 8.28 2.09
CA LEU A 6 16.17 7.51 3.10
C LEU A 6 16.60 8.40 4.27
N VAL A 7 16.46 7.88 5.48
CA VAL A 7 16.90 8.54 6.72
C VAL A 7 18.17 7.85 7.24
N GLU A 8 19.09 8.63 7.83
CA GLU A 8 20.31 8.08 8.42
C GLU A 8 19.98 7.11 9.56
N GLY A 9 20.59 5.92 9.53
CA GLY A 9 20.37 4.87 10.54
C GLY A 9 19.07 4.07 10.39
N GLU A 10 18.25 4.37 9.38
CA GLU A 10 17.00 3.66 9.08
C GLU A 10 17.27 2.21 8.66
N THR A 11 16.52 1.26 9.22
CA THR A 11 16.61 -0.14 8.77
C THR A 11 15.84 -0.34 7.47
N TRP A 12 16.16 -1.40 6.71
CA TRP A 12 15.42 -1.69 5.48
C TRP A 12 13.94 -1.99 5.73
N GLN A 13 13.57 -2.54 6.91
CA GLN A 13 12.17 -2.73 7.31
C GLN A 13 11.45 -1.40 7.48
N GLU A 14 12.08 -0.45 8.17
CA GLU A 14 11.54 0.88 8.42
C GLU A 14 11.37 1.66 7.12
N PHE A 15 12.39 1.60 6.25
CA PHE A 15 12.35 2.17 4.91
C PHE A 15 11.16 1.64 4.11
N LEU A 16 10.98 0.31 4.02
CA LEU A 16 9.87 -0.26 3.26
C LEU A 16 8.51 0.15 3.85
N ARG A 17 8.40 0.22 5.18
CA ARG A 17 7.17 0.64 5.87
C ARG A 17 6.86 2.11 5.59
N HIS A 18 7.83 3.00 5.73
CA HIS A 18 7.66 4.42 5.45
C HIS A 18 7.40 4.69 3.97
N ASN A 19 8.08 3.97 3.08
CA ASN A 19 7.84 4.04 1.63
C ASN A 19 6.40 3.62 1.30
N ALA A 20 5.90 2.52 1.87
CA ALA A 20 4.53 2.07 1.69
C ALA A 20 3.50 3.10 2.19
N LEU A 21 3.70 3.67 3.38
CA LEU A 21 2.81 4.68 3.95
C LEU A 21 2.79 5.98 3.14
N ASN A 22 3.96 6.47 2.74
CA ASN A 22 4.05 7.66 1.89
C ASN A 22 3.41 7.43 0.54
N PHE A 23 3.63 6.26 -0.07
CA PHE A 23 3.03 5.89 -1.34
C PHE A 23 1.50 5.81 -1.23
N ARG A 24 0.97 5.11 -0.21
CA ARG A 24 -0.46 5.05 0.10
C ARG A 24 -1.08 6.44 0.20
N ARG A 25 -0.48 7.32 1.00
CA ARG A 25 -0.95 8.71 1.17
C ARG A 25 -1.00 9.47 -0.15
N ALA A 26 -0.01 9.27 -1.02
CA ALA A 26 0.03 9.91 -2.34
C ALA A 26 -1.08 9.39 -3.27
N LEU A 27 -1.35 8.08 -3.26
CA LEU A 27 -2.40 7.50 -4.10
C LEU A 27 -3.79 7.94 -3.63
N LEU A 28 -3.99 8.10 -2.32
CA LEU A 28 -5.25 8.56 -1.73
C LEU A 28 -5.48 10.07 -1.85
N SER A 29 -4.48 10.87 -2.25
CA SER A 29 -4.67 12.32 -2.35
C SER A 29 -5.59 12.75 -3.51
N TYR A 30 -5.95 11.80 -4.39
CA TYR A 30 -6.86 12.02 -5.51
C TYR A 30 -7.87 10.86 -5.59
N ARG A 31 -9.11 11.15 -6.02
CA ARG A 31 -10.23 10.20 -6.09
C ARG A 31 -9.88 8.86 -6.75
N ASP A 32 -9.16 8.90 -7.87
CA ASP A 32 -8.74 7.73 -8.65
C ASP A 32 -7.21 7.61 -8.71
N GLY A 33 -6.49 8.11 -7.68
CA GLY A 33 -5.04 8.21 -7.72
C GLY A 33 -4.32 6.87 -7.91
N ALA A 34 -4.88 5.76 -7.41
CA ALA A 34 -4.34 4.43 -7.69
C ALA A 34 -4.54 4.00 -9.15
N LYS A 35 -5.71 4.25 -9.75
CA LYS A 35 -5.96 3.95 -11.16
C LYS A 35 -5.05 4.75 -12.09
N VAL A 36 -4.80 6.02 -11.77
CA VAL A 36 -3.86 6.87 -12.52
C VAL A 36 -2.42 6.34 -12.44
N HIS A 37 -2.05 5.70 -11.34
CA HIS A 37 -0.69 5.19 -11.14
C HIS A 37 -0.44 3.82 -11.81
N LEU A 38 -1.48 3.04 -12.10
CA LEU A 38 -1.36 1.72 -12.71
C LEU A 38 -0.55 1.75 -14.02
N GLY A 39 0.40 0.82 -14.14
CA GLY A 39 1.22 0.67 -15.35
C GLY A 39 2.29 1.74 -15.55
N THR A 40 2.41 2.73 -14.66
CA THR A 40 3.45 3.75 -14.76
C THR A 40 4.84 3.16 -14.48
N ARG A 41 5.85 3.75 -15.11
CA ARG A 41 7.26 3.51 -14.81
C ARG A 41 7.87 4.79 -14.22
N PRO A 42 8.98 4.68 -13.47
CA PRO A 42 9.68 5.86 -13.00
C PRO A 42 9.96 6.84 -14.14
N SER A 43 9.71 8.14 -13.92
CA SER A 43 10.10 9.19 -14.85
C SER A 43 11.59 9.55 -14.66
N ALA A 44 12.17 10.31 -15.60
CA ALA A 44 13.57 10.75 -15.51
C ALA A 44 13.91 11.45 -14.19
N GLU A 45 12.97 12.25 -13.67
CA GLU A 45 13.09 12.94 -12.38
C GLU A 45 13.14 11.98 -11.19
N GLN A 46 12.64 10.75 -11.34
CA GLN A 46 12.56 9.74 -10.29
C GLN A 46 13.74 8.77 -10.32
N TYR A 47 14.51 8.71 -11.42
CA TYR A 47 15.60 7.74 -11.58
C TYR A 47 16.62 7.80 -10.45
N ALA A 48 17.10 8.99 -10.10
CA ALA A 48 18.09 9.16 -9.03
C ALA A 48 17.59 8.66 -7.66
N THR A 49 16.28 8.73 -7.42
CA THR A 49 15.69 8.22 -6.19
C THR A 49 15.57 6.71 -6.23
N VAL A 50 15.02 6.15 -7.32
CA VAL A 50 14.83 4.70 -7.46
C VAL A 50 16.18 3.99 -7.39
N GLU A 51 17.22 4.57 -8.01
CA GLU A 51 18.59 4.07 -7.92
C GLU A 51 19.08 4.00 -6.46
N LYS A 52 18.90 5.08 -5.69
CA LYS A 52 19.27 5.12 -4.26
C LYS A 52 18.51 4.08 -3.42
N GLN A 53 17.23 3.87 -3.69
CA GLN A 53 16.44 2.86 -2.99
C GLN A 53 16.94 1.45 -3.29
N LEU A 54 17.26 1.15 -4.55
CA LEU A 54 17.82 -0.15 -4.94
C LEU A 54 19.21 -0.35 -4.34
N GLN A 55 20.06 0.67 -4.36
CA GLN A 55 21.39 0.61 -3.73
C GLN A 55 21.29 0.38 -2.23
N PHE A 56 20.39 1.09 -1.54
CA PHE A 56 20.16 0.90 -0.11
C PHE A 56 19.70 -0.52 0.25
N MET A 57 18.85 -1.14 -0.57
CA MET A 57 18.48 -2.55 -0.38
C MET A 57 19.71 -3.46 -0.55
N ILE A 58 20.59 -3.18 -1.51
CA ILE A 58 21.83 -3.94 -1.71
C ILE A 58 22.77 -3.79 -0.50
N ASP A 59 22.96 -2.57 -0.02
CA ASP A 59 23.80 -2.27 1.14
C ASP A 59 23.25 -2.93 2.42
N SER A 60 21.94 -3.18 2.46
CA SER A 60 21.25 -3.92 3.53
C SER A 60 21.35 -5.45 3.40
N GLY A 61 22.11 -5.96 2.43
CA GLY A 61 22.39 -7.39 2.26
C GLY A 61 21.54 -8.11 1.21
N PHE A 62 20.68 -7.41 0.46
CA PHE A 62 19.90 -8.01 -0.61
C PHE A 62 20.74 -8.12 -1.89
N SER A 63 20.43 -9.13 -2.72
CA SER A 63 20.79 -9.06 -4.14
C SER A 63 19.93 -8.00 -4.84
N LEU A 64 20.38 -7.46 -5.98
CA LEU A 64 19.54 -6.55 -6.79
C LEU A 64 18.16 -7.17 -7.10
N LYS A 65 18.12 -8.46 -7.42
CA LYS A 65 16.88 -9.18 -7.72
C LYS A 65 15.94 -9.25 -6.51
N SER A 66 16.44 -9.64 -5.34
CA SER A 66 15.62 -9.74 -4.13
C SER A 66 15.20 -8.38 -3.58
N GLY A 67 16.06 -7.37 -3.67
CA GLY A 67 15.73 -5.98 -3.33
C GLY A 67 14.64 -5.41 -4.24
N LEU A 68 14.75 -5.62 -5.56
CA LEU A 68 13.71 -5.25 -6.52
C LEU A 68 12.38 -5.94 -6.21
N TYR A 69 12.41 -7.24 -5.89
CA TYR A 69 11.20 -7.99 -5.56
C TYR A 69 10.54 -7.48 -4.28
N ALA A 70 11.33 -7.15 -3.24
CA ALA A 70 10.81 -6.59 -2.01
C ALA A 70 10.11 -5.24 -2.26
N VAL A 71 10.78 -4.30 -2.95
CA VAL A 71 10.19 -2.99 -3.30
C VAL A 71 8.93 -3.16 -4.17
N SER A 72 8.96 -4.05 -5.15
CA SER A 72 7.81 -4.30 -6.04
C SER A 72 6.63 -4.91 -5.30
N ALA A 73 6.87 -5.88 -4.41
CA ALA A 73 5.83 -6.51 -3.61
C ALA A 73 5.13 -5.49 -2.70
N VAL A 74 5.92 -4.62 -2.03
CA VAL A 74 5.37 -3.53 -1.22
C VAL A 74 4.53 -2.57 -2.06
N GLY A 75 5.01 -2.21 -3.25
CA GLY A 75 4.28 -1.36 -4.19
C GLY A 75 2.95 -1.98 -4.62
N HIS A 76 2.94 -3.25 -5.05
CA HIS A 76 1.73 -3.95 -5.48
C HIS A 76 0.72 -4.12 -4.34
N PHE A 77 1.17 -4.50 -3.15
CA PHE A 77 0.32 -4.61 -1.96
C PHE A 77 -0.34 -3.27 -1.64
N THR A 78 0.44 -2.19 -1.63
CA THR A 78 -0.05 -0.83 -1.36
C THR A 78 -1.05 -0.38 -2.42
N LEU A 79 -0.74 -0.61 -3.69
CA LEU A 79 -1.61 -0.22 -4.80
C LEU A 79 -2.95 -0.97 -4.77
N GLY A 80 -2.93 -2.29 -4.54
CA GLY A 80 -4.14 -3.10 -4.40
C GLY A 80 -5.00 -2.68 -3.22
N SER A 81 -4.39 -2.43 -2.06
CA SER A 81 -5.10 -1.93 -0.88
C SER A 81 -5.79 -0.58 -1.12
N VAL A 82 -5.13 0.34 -1.82
CA VAL A 82 -5.73 1.65 -2.15
C VAL A 82 -6.83 1.52 -3.19
N LEU A 83 -6.67 0.65 -4.21
CA LEU A 83 -7.71 0.40 -5.21
C LEU A 83 -9.00 -0.10 -4.56
N GLU A 84 -8.91 -1.13 -3.71
CA GLU A 84 -10.07 -1.68 -3.01
C GLU A 84 -10.77 -0.61 -2.15
N GLN A 85 -10.01 0.22 -1.45
CA GLN A 85 -10.57 1.32 -0.66
C GLN A 85 -11.28 2.38 -1.54
N GLN A 86 -10.63 2.82 -2.62
CA GLN A 86 -11.20 3.84 -3.52
C GLN A 86 -12.49 3.33 -4.17
N GLU A 87 -12.53 2.07 -4.63
CA GLU A 87 -13.73 1.47 -5.22
C GLU A 87 -14.81 1.22 -4.17
N HIS A 88 -14.45 0.77 -2.96
CA HIS A 88 -15.41 0.57 -1.88
C HIS A 88 -16.14 1.87 -1.51
N LEU A 89 -15.39 2.97 -1.34
CA LEU A 89 -15.96 4.29 -1.04
C LEU A 89 -16.85 4.81 -2.19
N ALA A 90 -16.44 4.58 -3.44
CA ALA A 90 -17.26 4.93 -4.60
C ALA A 90 -18.59 4.14 -4.60
N ALA A 91 -18.54 2.84 -4.34
CA ALA A 91 -19.71 1.97 -4.30
C ALA A 91 -20.62 2.23 -3.08
N MET A 92 -20.10 2.70 -1.94
CA MET A 92 -20.93 3.12 -0.80
C MET A 92 -21.88 4.26 -1.17
N GLY A 93 -21.44 5.20 -2.00
CA GLY A 93 -22.28 6.32 -2.45
C GLY A 93 -23.44 5.89 -3.37
N GLU A 94 -23.41 4.67 -3.89
CA GLU A 94 -24.37 4.13 -4.87
C GLU A 94 -25.27 3.03 -4.29
N ARG A 95 -25.00 2.56 -3.06
CA ARG A 95 -25.76 1.48 -2.41
C ARG A 95 -26.97 2.02 -1.64
N ASP A 96 -28.17 1.58 -1.99
CA ASP A 96 -29.31 1.56 -1.08
C ASP A 96 -29.06 0.44 -0.05
N VAL A 97 -28.75 0.81 1.19
CA VAL A 97 -28.40 -0.15 2.25
C VAL A 97 -29.68 -0.79 2.80
N GLU A 98 -30.32 -1.67 2.03
CA GLU A 98 -31.23 -2.64 2.63
C GLU A 98 -30.40 -3.65 3.43
N GLN A 99 -30.57 -3.64 4.76
CA GLN A 99 -29.97 -4.67 5.61
C GLN A 99 -30.62 -6.02 5.28
N ASP A 100 -29.87 -6.89 4.60
CA ASP A 100 -30.29 -8.26 4.35
C ASP A 100 -30.40 -9.01 5.70
N GLY A 101 -31.64 -9.23 6.14
CA GLY A 101 -31.96 -9.94 7.38
C GLY A 101 -31.53 -11.41 7.39
N ALA A 102 -31.13 -11.97 6.24
CA ALA A 102 -30.63 -13.34 6.14
C ALA A 102 -29.11 -13.48 6.39
N MET A 103 -28.38 -12.38 6.62
CA MET A 103 -26.93 -12.41 6.76
C MET A 103 -26.46 -13.17 8.01
N PRO A 104 -25.55 -14.16 7.89
CA PRO A 104 -24.96 -14.85 9.03
C PRO A 104 -24.17 -13.91 9.96
N LEU A 105 -24.17 -14.20 11.27
CA LEU A 105 -23.64 -13.30 12.31
C LEU A 105 -22.17 -12.88 12.10
N LEU A 106 -21.29 -13.83 11.77
CA LEU A 106 -19.87 -13.53 11.55
C LEU A 106 -19.64 -12.62 10.34
N LEU A 107 -20.41 -12.80 9.27
CA LEU A 107 -20.32 -11.95 8.08
C LEU A 107 -20.82 -10.54 8.38
N LYS A 108 -21.90 -10.43 9.15
CA LYS A 108 -22.43 -9.14 9.61
C LYS A 108 -21.40 -8.37 10.43
N GLU A 109 -20.75 -9.04 11.38
CA GLU A 109 -19.69 -8.43 12.20
C GLU A 109 -18.47 -8.04 11.35
N ALA A 110 -18.03 -8.89 10.42
CA ALA A 110 -16.91 -8.60 9.53
C ALA A 110 -17.15 -7.37 8.65
N ILE A 111 -18.35 -7.23 8.07
CA ILE A 111 -18.73 -6.06 7.27
C ILE A 111 -18.75 -4.80 8.15
N GLN A 112 -19.29 -4.88 9.36
CA GLN A 112 -19.26 -3.75 10.30
C GLN A 112 -17.83 -3.35 10.68
N ILE A 113 -16.91 -4.30 10.83
CA ILE A 113 -15.49 -4.00 11.07
C ILE A 113 -14.89 -3.26 9.87
N MET A 114 -15.16 -3.74 8.66
CA MET A 114 -14.63 -3.14 7.43
C MET A 114 -15.21 -1.76 7.13
N ASP A 115 -16.51 -1.56 7.31
CA ASP A 115 -17.20 -0.29 7.02
C ASP A 115 -16.84 0.82 8.03
N ASN A 116 -16.33 0.45 9.22
CA ASN A 116 -15.90 1.40 10.26
C ASN A 116 -14.40 1.73 10.22
N ASP A 117 -13.64 1.20 9.27
CA ASP A 117 -12.21 1.49 9.07
C ASP A 117 -11.99 2.12 7.68
N ASP A 118 -11.03 3.03 7.57
CA ASP A 118 -10.62 3.57 6.25
C ASP A 118 -9.63 2.62 5.52
N GLY A 119 -9.56 1.37 5.96
CA GLY A 119 -8.65 0.34 5.49
C GLY A 119 -7.20 0.50 5.98
N THR A 120 -6.88 1.50 6.80
CA THR A 120 -5.51 1.72 7.28
C THR A 120 -5.07 0.64 8.25
N GLU A 121 -5.93 0.18 9.16
CA GLU A 121 -5.57 -0.87 10.11
C GLU A 121 -5.35 -2.20 9.39
N ALA A 122 -6.24 -2.54 8.46
CA ALA A 122 -6.07 -3.72 7.60
C ALA A 122 -4.77 -3.66 6.77
N PHE A 123 -4.45 -2.49 6.21
CA PHE A 123 -3.20 -2.26 5.47
C PHE A 123 -1.95 -2.46 6.35
N LEU A 124 -1.92 -1.84 7.53
CA LEU A 124 -0.81 -1.97 8.48
C LEU A 124 -0.64 -3.41 8.98
N PHE A 125 -1.76 -4.10 9.24
CA PHE A 125 -1.75 -5.51 9.60
C PHE A 125 -1.15 -6.37 8.48
N GLY A 126 -1.63 -6.20 7.23
CA GLY A 126 -1.14 -6.91 6.06
C GLY A 126 0.35 -6.67 5.79
N PHE A 127 0.81 -5.43 5.96
CA PHE A 127 2.23 -5.09 5.87
C PHE A 127 3.05 -5.84 6.92
N ARG A 128 2.63 -5.80 8.19
CA ARG A 128 3.35 -6.47 9.28
C ARG A 128 3.45 -7.97 9.05
N ILE A 129 2.39 -8.65 8.63
CA ILE A 129 2.44 -10.12 8.44
C ILE A 129 3.29 -10.53 7.23
N THR A 130 3.36 -9.69 6.19
CA THR A 130 4.07 -10.00 4.95
C THR A 130 5.57 -9.72 5.07
N TYR A 131 5.93 -8.62 5.74
CA TYR A 131 7.31 -8.10 5.74
C TYR A 131 8.02 -8.26 7.09
N SER A 132 7.40 -8.91 8.10
CA SER A 132 8.04 -9.21 9.40
C SER A 132 9.10 -10.30 9.37
N ARG A 133 9.17 -11.09 8.28
CA ARG A 133 10.09 -12.23 8.14
C ARG A 133 11.15 -12.06 7.06
N LEU A 134 11.11 -10.95 6.33
CA LEU A 134 12.26 -10.55 5.52
C LEU A 134 13.37 -10.06 6.44
#